data_AF-F0YKD0-F1
#
_entry.id   AF-F0YKD0-F1
#
_cell.length_a   1.000
_cell.length_b   1.000
_cell.length_c   1.000
_cell.angle_alpha   90.00
_cell.angle_beta   90.00
_cell.angle_gamma   90.00
#
_symmetry.space_group_name_H-M   'P 1'
#
loop_
_entity.id
_entity.type
_entity.pdbx_description
1 polymer ?
#
loop_
_entity_poly.entity_id
_entity_poly.type
_entity_poly.pdbx_seq_one_letter_code
_entity_poly.pdbx_strand_id
1 'polypeptide(L)'
;MELDATALLAAFFAYKVVLPLLGGFYAHFLRPGKDLTKYGQWAVVTGATDGIGKALCFEFAKKGLDVFLISRTESKLADVEAELKAKHPTREFRHLAVDYAGGFDAGKQAAVRAALADLDVGVLANNVGMSYPFTKYYHELTDAECAGLVALNTESTLFMTKIALGDESGGMIARKRGAIVNTSSAAGTQISPLLAGYSAAKGGVVAFSKSLHHELAREGVAVQVQTPLWVTTKLAKIRKATLTVPSPATYAKAAVAAIGYGAESSPFWAHDLQLAVMDLLPTALAVKIASDMHHSIRKRGMKKEAEKKKSG
;
A
#
# COMPACT_ATOMS: atom_id res chain seq x y z
N MET A 1 -19.66 8.11 -44.66
CA MET A 1 -20.44 7.64 -43.49
C MET A 1 -20.08 8.59 -42.35
N GLU A 2 -20.82 9.69 -42.22
CA GLU A 2 -20.60 10.64 -41.11
C GLU A 2 -21.07 9.96 -39.83
N LEU A 3 -20.16 9.81 -38.86
CA LEU A 3 -20.53 9.39 -37.51
C LEU A 3 -21.29 10.54 -36.86
N ASP A 4 -22.59 10.34 -36.61
CA ASP A 4 -23.43 11.28 -35.86
C ASP A 4 -22.79 11.59 -34.50
N ALA A 5 -22.82 12.86 -34.09
CA ALA A 5 -22.30 13.33 -32.81
C ALA A 5 -22.88 12.54 -31.63
N THR A 6 -24.13 12.08 -31.74
CA THR A 6 -24.75 11.19 -30.76
C THR A 6 -24.02 9.85 -30.63
N ALA A 7 -23.60 9.26 -31.76
CA ALA A 7 -22.87 8.00 -31.78
C ALA A 7 -21.46 8.17 -31.18
N LEU A 8 -20.80 9.30 -31.43
CA LEU A 8 -19.50 9.61 -30.84
C LEU A 8 -19.60 9.81 -29.32
N LEU A 9 -20.64 10.51 -28.84
CA LEU A 9 -20.90 10.67 -27.40
C LEU A 9 -21.22 9.33 -26.72
N ALA A 10 -22.03 8.49 -27.35
CA ALA A 10 -22.35 7.16 -26.84
C ALA A 10 -21.09 6.27 -26.77
N ALA A 11 -20.26 6.27 -27.82
CA ALA A 11 -19.00 5.53 -27.84
C ALA A 11 -18.02 6.02 -26.77
N PHE A 12 -17.91 7.35 -26.59
CA PHE A 12 -17.08 7.95 -25.54
C PHE A 12 -17.59 7.57 -24.15
N PHE A 13 -18.90 7.63 -23.90
CA PHE A 13 -19.51 7.21 -22.64
C PHE A 13 -19.29 5.72 -22.36
N ALA A 14 -19.49 4.86 -23.37
CA ALA A 14 -19.22 3.43 -23.25
C ALA A 14 -17.75 3.16 -22.89
N TYR A 15 -16.81 3.82 -23.56
CA TYR A 15 -15.38 3.69 -23.30
C TYR A 15 -14.96 4.22 -21.92
N LYS A 16 -15.49 5.37 -21.50
CA LYS A 16 -15.09 6.05 -20.26
C LYS A 16 -15.81 5.56 -19.00
N VAL A 17 -17.01 5.00 -19.14
CA VAL A 17 -17.86 4.64 -17.99
C VAL A 17 -18.20 3.16 -18.00
N VAL A 18 -18.81 2.66 -19.09
CA VAL A 18 -19.33 1.28 -19.11
C VAL A 18 -18.21 0.24 -19.07
N LEU A 19 -17.19 0.37 -19.92
CA LEU A 19 -16.08 -0.59 -19.97
C LEU A 19 -15.27 -0.65 -18.66
N PRO A 20 -14.90 0.48 -18.03
CA PRO A 20 -14.25 0.45 -16.71
C PRO A 20 -15.13 -0.18 -15.62
N LEU A 21 -16.44 0.07 -15.61
CA LEU A 21 -17.35 -0.55 -14.63
C LEU A 21 -17.44 -2.08 -14.82
N LEU A 22 -17.57 -2.55 -16.05
CA LEU A 22 -17.56 -3.99 -16.35
C LEU A 22 -16.22 -4.63 -16.03
N GLY A 23 -15.11 -3.96 -16.39
CA GLY A 23 -13.76 -4.39 -16.08
C GLY A 23 -13.50 -4.46 -14.58
N GLY A 24 -13.97 -3.46 -13.82
CA GLY A 24 -13.92 -3.44 -12.37
C GLY A 24 -14.76 -4.56 -11.75
N PHE A 25 -16.00 -4.76 -12.23
CA PHE A 25 -16.85 -5.85 -11.75
C PHE A 25 -16.17 -7.22 -11.97
N TYR A 26 -15.62 -7.45 -13.17
CA TYR A 26 -14.83 -8.65 -13.44
C TYR A 26 -13.62 -8.77 -12.50
N ALA A 27 -12.83 -7.69 -12.36
CA ALA A 27 -11.61 -7.68 -11.57
C ALA A 27 -11.85 -7.97 -10.07
N HIS A 28 -12.96 -7.50 -9.51
CA HIS A 28 -13.26 -7.59 -8.07
C HIS A 28 -14.10 -8.80 -7.68
N PHE A 29 -14.98 -9.28 -8.56
CA PHE A 29 -15.97 -10.31 -8.20
C PHE A 29 -15.80 -11.64 -8.94
N LEU A 30 -15.22 -11.63 -10.15
CA LEU A 30 -15.16 -12.82 -11.00
C LEU A 30 -13.75 -13.35 -11.22
N ARG A 31 -12.76 -12.46 -11.31
CA ARG A 31 -11.38 -12.82 -11.62
C ARG A 31 -10.71 -13.51 -10.41
N PRO A 32 -10.17 -14.72 -10.55
CA PRO A 32 -9.47 -15.38 -9.45
C PRO A 32 -8.12 -14.72 -9.17
N GLY A 33 -7.70 -14.75 -7.91
CA GLY A 33 -6.32 -14.40 -7.53
C GLY A 33 -5.32 -15.41 -8.11
N LYS A 34 -4.09 -14.96 -8.36
CA LYS A 34 -3.00 -15.85 -8.78
C LYS A 34 -2.52 -16.72 -7.63
N ASP A 35 -1.98 -17.89 -7.97
CA ASP A 35 -1.23 -18.72 -7.02
C ASP A 35 0.12 -18.07 -6.74
N LEU A 36 0.25 -17.49 -5.54
CA LEU A 36 1.43 -16.71 -5.17
C LEU A 36 2.64 -17.59 -4.83
N THR A 37 2.43 -18.86 -4.50
CA THR A 37 3.54 -19.80 -4.23
C THR A 37 4.43 -20.02 -5.45
N LYS A 38 3.89 -19.78 -6.66
CA LYS A 38 4.66 -19.81 -7.91
C LYS A 38 5.73 -18.73 -7.98
N TYR A 39 5.56 -17.61 -7.27
CA TYR A 39 6.57 -16.57 -7.20
C TYR A 39 7.72 -16.92 -6.25
N GLY A 40 7.50 -17.81 -5.28
CA GLY A 40 8.46 -18.23 -4.26
C GLY A 40 7.76 -18.56 -2.94
N GLN A 41 8.46 -19.22 -2.03
CA GLN A 41 7.86 -19.74 -0.81
C GLN A 41 7.60 -18.66 0.27
N TRP A 42 8.40 -17.59 0.31
CA TRP A 42 8.35 -16.58 1.37
C TRP A 42 7.71 -15.26 0.93
N ALA A 43 6.86 -14.71 1.78
CA ALA A 43 6.37 -13.34 1.70
C ALA A 43 7.02 -12.47 2.78
N VAL A 44 7.67 -11.37 2.38
CA VAL A 44 8.23 -10.37 3.28
C VAL A 44 7.25 -9.22 3.42
N VAL A 45 6.87 -8.85 4.64
CA VAL A 45 5.90 -7.76 4.89
C VAL A 45 6.50 -6.71 5.81
N THR A 46 6.56 -5.45 5.35
CA THR A 46 6.97 -4.32 6.20
C THR A 46 5.77 -3.67 6.89
N GLY A 47 5.96 -3.20 8.13
CA GLY A 47 4.85 -2.71 8.96
C GLY A 47 3.90 -3.82 9.41
N ALA A 48 4.45 -5.02 9.67
CA ALA A 48 3.69 -6.26 9.86
C ALA A 48 2.95 -6.39 11.21
N THR A 49 3.08 -5.43 12.13
CA THR A 49 2.55 -5.58 13.51
C THR A 49 1.18 -4.95 13.74
N ASP A 50 0.62 -4.25 12.76
CA ASP A 50 -0.71 -3.63 12.88
C ASP A 50 -1.36 -3.40 11.51
N GLY A 51 -2.65 -3.07 11.52
CA GLY A 51 -3.38 -2.60 10.34
C GLY A 51 -3.28 -3.53 9.15
N ILE A 52 -3.08 -2.95 7.96
CA ILE A 52 -3.02 -3.67 6.68
C ILE A 52 -1.87 -4.68 6.68
N GLY A 53 -0.69 -4.30 7.18
CA GLY A 53 0.50 -5.16 7.19
C GLY A 53 0.28 -6.44 7.99
N LYS A 54 -0.24 -6.33 9.22
CA LYS A 54 -0.61 -7.53 10.02
C LYS A 54 -1.60 -8.40 9.27
N ALA A 55 -2.64 -7.80 8.68
CA ALA A 55 -3.66 -8.54 7.94
C ALA A 55 -3.11 -9.23 6.68
N LEU A 56 -2.15 -8.60 5.97
CA LEU A 56 -1.45 -9.22 4.85
C LEU A 56 -0.69 -10.46 5.28
N CYS A 57 -0.01 -10.46 6.44
CA CYS A 57 0.69 -11.64 6.94
C CYS A 57 -0.27 -12.85 7.09
N PHE A 58 -1.44 -12.65 7.69
CA PHE A 58 -2.44 -13.73 7.84
C PHE A 58 -2.98 -14.19 6.48
N GLU A 59 -3.23 -13.27 5.55
CA GLU A 59 -3.75 -13.66 4.23
C GLU A 59 -2.68 -14.38 3.40
N PHE A 60 -1.40 -13.98 3.45
CA PHE A 60 -0.31 -14.72 2.81
C PHE A 60 -0.14 -16.13 3.38
N ALA A 61 -0.17 -16.27 4.71
CA ALA A 61 -0.14 -17.58 5.36
C ALA A 61 -1.31 -18.48 4.92
N LYS A 62 -2.51 -17.91 4.81
CA LYS A 62 -3.69 -18.60 4.26
C LYS A 62 -3.54 -19.00 2.80
N LYS A 63 -2.74 -18.28 2.01
CA LYS A 63 -2.39 -18.63 0.62
C LYS A 63 -1.23 -19.62 0.52
N GLY A 64 -0.73 -20.15 1.64
CA GLY A 64 0.29 -21.19 1.66
C GLY A 64 1.73 -20.67 1.68
N LEU A 65 1.94 -19.36 1.79
CA LEU A 65 3.27 -18.77 1.92
C LEU A 65 3.76 -18.83 3.36
N ASP A 66 5.08 -18.94 3.53
CA ASP A 66 5.75 -18.60 4.78
C ASP A 66 5.89 -17.08 4.85
N VAL A 67 5.97 -16.50 6.06
CA VAL A 67 5.94 -15.04 6.21
C VAL A 67 7.10 -14.53 7.05
N PHE A 68 7.85 -13.60 6.47
CA PHE A 68 8.88 -12.84 7.16
C PHE A 68 8.34 -11.45 7.54
N LEU A 69 8.26 -11.17 8.84
CA LEU A 69 7.67 -9.94 9.37
C LEU A 69 8.75 -8.90 9.67
N ILE A 70 8.57 -7.68 9.17
CA ILE A 70 9.44 -6.55 9.51
C ILE A 70 8.59 -5.43 10.12
N SER A 71 9.00 -4.97 11.30
CA SER A 71 8.43 -3.80 11.97
C SER A 71 9.43 -3.30 13.02
N ARG A 72 9.15 -2.18 13.69
CA ARG A 72 10.12 -1.56 14.61
C ARG A 72 10.11 -2.09 16.04
N THR A 73 9.09 -2.86 16.44
CA THR A 73 8.89 -3.25 17.85
C THR A 73 8.92 -4.77 17.97
N GLU A 74 9.99 -5.28 18.57
CA GLU A 74 10.26 -6.71 18.74
C GLU A 74 9.12 -7.45 19.46
N SER A 75 8.67 -6.96 20.62
CA SER A 75 7.59 -7.61 21.38
C SER A 75 6.31 -7.79 20.56
N LYS A 76 5.95 -6.79 19.75
CA LYS A 76 4.78 -6.88 18.87
C LYS A 76 5.00 -7.83 17.69
N LEU A 77 6.23 -7.97 17.20
CA LEU A 77 6.54 -8.95 16.17
C LEU A 77 6.40 -10.37 16.72
N ALA A 78 6.96 -10.63 17.90
CA ALA A 78 6.82 -11.90 18.60
C ALA A 78 5.35 -12.26 18.85
N ASP A 79 4.52 -11.30 19.29
CA ASP A 79 3.08 -11.52 19.49
C ASP A 79 2.38 -11.93 18.18
N VAL A 80 2.64 -11.22 17.08
CA VAL A 80 2.00 -11.52 15.78
C VAL A 80 2.52 -12.84 15.20
N GLU A 81 3.81 -13.14 15.35
CA GLU A 81 4.38 -14.41 14.96
C GLU A 81 3.73 -15.58 15.71
N ALA A 82 3.54 -15.46 17.04
CA ALA A 82 2.88 -16.47 17.84
C ALA A 82 1.40 -16.67 17.41
N GLU A 83 0.68 -15.58 17.14
CA GLU A 83 -0.69 -15.66 16.60
C GLU A 83 -0.74 -16.35 15.21
N LEU A 84 0.24 -16.09 14.34
CA LEU A 84 0.35 -16.72 13.02
C LEU A 84 0.64 -18.22 13.14
N LYS A 85 1.63 -18.60 13.96
CA LYS A 85 1.99 -19.99 14.26
C LYS A 85 0.79 -20.78 14.79
N ALA A 86 0.01 -20.18 15.70
CA ALA A 86 -1.18 -20.82 16.27
C ALA A 86 -2.28 -21.08 15.21
N LYS A 87 -2.45 -20.19 14.23
CA LYS A 87 -3.48 -20.33 13.18
C LYS A 87 -3.03 -21.13 11.96
N HIS A 88 -1.72 -21.18 11.70
CA HIS A 88 -1.12 -21.78 10.51
C HIS A 88 0.09 -22.65 10.90
N PRO A 89 -0.10 -23.73 11.67
CA PRO A 89 1.00 -24.51 12.25
C PRO A 89 1.88 -25.23 11.22
N THR A 90 1.43 -25.34 9.98
CA THR A 90 2.18 -25.96 8.87
C THR A 90 3.05 -24.95 8.10
N ARG A 91 3.03 -23.66 8.47
CA ARG A 91 3.81 -22.58 7.84
C ARG A 91 4.92 -22.11 8.76
N GLU A 92 5.96 -21.55 8.15
CA GLU A 92 7.08 -20.94 8.85
C GLU A 92 6.90 -19.41 8.97
N PHE A 93 7.34 -18.89 10.12
CA PHE A 93 7.28 -17.47 10.42
C PHE A 93 8.58 -17.05 11.08
N ARG A 94 9.16 -15.95 10.58
CA ARG A 94 10.36 -15.30 11.11
C ARG A 94 10.10 -13.80 11.19
N HIS A 95 10.84 -13.09 12.02
CA HIS A 95 10.78 -11.64 12.07
C HIS A 95 12.13 -10.97 12.29
N LEU A 96 12.19 -9.68 11.96
CA LEU A 96 13.30 -8.80 12.27
C LEU A 96 12.78 -7.42 12.69
N ALA A 97 13.24 -6.94 13.85
CA ALA A 97 13.01 -5.57 14.25
C ALA A 97 13.86 -4.60 13.42
N VAL A 98 13.21 -3.73 12.65
CA VAL A 98 13.85 -2.65 11.89
C VAL A 98 13.07 -1.36 12.10
N ASP A 99 13.72 -0.34 12.66
CA ASP A 99 13.18 1.01 12.71
C ASP A 99 13.69 1.84 11.54
N TYR A 100 12.77 2.17 10.64
CA TYR A 100 13.01 3.04 9.49
C TYR A 100 12.96 4.53 9.86
N ALA A 101 12.65 4.88 11.12
CA ALA A 101 12.82 6.24 11.60
C ALA A 101 14.29 6.67 11.48
N GLY A 102 14.50 7.89 10.98
CA GLY A 102 15.85 8.43 10.71
C GLY A 102 16.54 7.86 9.46
N GLY A 103 15.83 7.10 8.63
CA GLY A 103 16.35 6.55 7.37
C GLY A 103 16.64 5.06 7.42
N PHE A 104 16.92 4.48 6.25
CA PHE A 104 17.23 3.05 6.10
C PHE A 104 18.70 2.89 5.70
N ASP A 105 19.60 3.17 6.64
CA ASP A 105 21.05 3.17 6.44
C ASP A 105 21.64 1.81 6.05
N ALA A 106 22.92 1.81 5.68
CA ALA A 106 23.64 0.62 5.22
C ALA A 106 23.68 -0.51 6.26
N GLY A 107 23.72 -0.19 7.56
CA GLY A 107 23.72 -1.20 8.63
C GLY A 107 22.37 -1.92 8.72
N LYS A 108 21.27 -1.15 8.70
CA LYS A 108 19.91 -1.71 8.65
C LYS A 108 19.69 -2.51 7.37
N GLN A 109 20.17 -2.02 6.22
CA GLN A 109 20.09 -2.74 4.95
C GLN A 109 20.87 -4.06 4.99
N ALA A 110 22.08 -4.06 5.57
CA ALA A 110 22.89 -5.28 5.71
C ALA A 110 22.21 -6.31 6.62
N ALA A 111 21.61 -5.88 7.73
CA ALA A 111 20.85 -6.77 8.62
C ALA A 111 19.66 -7.42 7.90
N VAL A 112 18.90 -6.65 7.11
CA VAL A 112 17.80 -7.20 6.31
C VAL A 112 18.32 -8.17 5.25
N ARG A 113 19.40 -7.85 4.52
CA ARG A 113 20.00 -8.76 3.53
C ARG A 113 20.40 -10.09 4.16
N ALA A 114 21.09 -10.04 5.31
CA ALA A 114 21.52 -11.23 6.03
C ALA A 114 20.33 -12.09 6.48
N ALA A 115 19.27 -11.46 6.99
CA ALA A 115 18.08 -12.16 7.48
C ALA A 115 17.22 -12.80 6.38
N LEU A 116 17.37 -12.34 5.13
CA LEU A 116 16.64 -12.87 3.97
C LEU A 116 17.51 -13.76 3.08
N ALA A 117 18.79 -13.94 3.38
CA ALA A 117 19.78 -14.55 2.48
C ALA A 117 19.47 -16.02 2.13
N ASP A 118 18.88 -16.77 3.06
CA ASP A 118 18.52 -18.18 2.89
C ASP A 118 17.08 -18.40 2.40
N LEU A 119 16.33 -17.32 2.16
CA LEU A 119 14.89 -17.39 1.90
C LEU A 119 14.56 -17.31 0.41
N ASP A 120 13.69 -18.21 -0.06
CA ASP A 120 13.08 -18.12 -1.38
C ASP A 120 11.99 -17.02 -1.40
N VAL A 121 12.40 -15.75 -1.31
CA VAL A 121 11.47 -14.60 -1.25
C VAL A 121 10.71 -14.45 -2.56
N GLY A 122 9.44 -14.84 -2.58
CA GLY A 122 8.57 -14.74 -3.75
C GLY A 122 7.72 -13.47 -3.76
N VAL A 123 7.36 -12.94 -2.59
CA VAL A 123 6.53 -11.74 -2.47
C VAL A 123 7.17 -10.73 -1.53
N LEU A 124 7.29 -9.48 -1.94
CA LEU A 124 7.61 -8.34 -1.07
C LEU A 124 6.39 -7.42 -0.98
N ALA A 125 5.87 -7.20 0.22
CA ALA A 125 4.84 -6.21 0.50
C ALA A 125 5.44 -5.03 1.29
N ASN A 126 5.81 -3.97 0.55
CA ASN A 126 6.24 -2.70 1.13
C ASN A 126 5.02 -1.93 1.65
N ASN A 127 4.70 -2.13 2.93
CA ASN A 127 3.49 -1.59 3.55
C ASN A 127 3.77 -0.60 4.69
N VAL A 128 4.98 -0.58 5.27
CA VAL A 128 5.34 0.39 6.30
C VAL A 128 5.11 1.83 5.82
N GLY A 129 4.63 2.69 6.72
CA GLY A 129 4.37 4.07 6.37
C GLY A 129 3.83 4.88 7.54
N MET A 130 3.84 6.19 7.37
CA MET A 130 3.25 7.16 8.29
C MET A 130 2.54 8.25 7.52
N SER A 131 1.57 8.86 8.19
CA SER A 131 0.88 10.06 7.75
C SER A 131 0.95 11.10 8.87
N TYR A 132 0.32 12.25 8.65
CA TYR A 132 0.34 13.33 9.60
C TYR A 132 -0.47 12.92 10.83
N PRO A 133 -0.20 13.50 12.02
CA PRO A 133 -1.07 13.31 13.17
C PRO A 133 -2.54 13.68 12.86
N PHE A 134 -2.74 14.72 12.07
CA PHE A 134 -4.00 15.11 11.42
C PHE A 134 -3.61 16.04 10.26
N THR A 135 -4.56 16.43 9.42
CA THR A 135 -4.32 17.31 8.27
C THR A 135 -3.77 18.67 8.70
N LYS A 136 -2.62 19.07 8.13
CA LYS A 136 -1.89 20.30 8.48
C LYS A 136 -1.51 21.08 7.23
N TYR A 137 -1.37 22.39 7.32
CA TYR A 137 -0.68 23.13 6.26
C TYR A 137 0.78 22.71 6.22
N TYR A 138 1.38 22.72 5.03
CA TYR A 138 2.73 22.20 4.86
C TYR A 138 3.77 22.96 5.69
N HIS A 139 3.68 24.29 5.75
CA HIS A 139 4.59 25.14 6.53
C HIS A 139 4.51 24.94 8.05
N GLU A 140 3.53 24.18 8.54
CA GLU A 140 3.36 23.88 9.97
C GLU A 140 4.04 22.57 10.38
N LEU A 141 4.56 21.82 9.40
CA LEU A 141 5.35 20.63 9.68
C LEU A 141 6.76 21.04 10.10
N THR A 142 7.27 20.35 11.11
CA THR A 142 8.68 20.41 11.46
C THR A 142 9.53 19.72 10.39
N ASP A 143 10.81 20.08 10.29
CA ASP A 143 11.76 19.42 9.39
C ASP A 143 11.83 17.91 9.65
N ALA A 144 11.72 17.49 10.92
CA ALA A 144 11.67 16.09 11.31
C ALA A 144 10.40 15.37 10.81
N GLU A 145 9.23 16.02 10.86
CA GLU A 145 8.00 15.48 10.27
C GLU A 145 8.15 15.34 8.74
N CYS A 146 8.72 16.35 8.07
CA CYS A 146 8.98 16.33 6.63
C CYS A 146 9.95 15.20 6.23
N ALA A 147 11.10 15.10 6.90
CA ALA A 147 12.09 14.05 6.64
C ALA A 147 11.52 12.65 6.92
N GLY A 148 10.76 12.50 8.02
CA GLY A 148 10.12 11.23 8.38
C GLY A 148 9.12 10.73 7.34
N LEU A 149 8.37 11.64 6.69
CA LEU A 149 7.44 11.28 5.62
C LEU A 149 8.16 10.65 4.43
N VAL A 150 9.31 11.20 4.02
CA VAL A 150 10.10 10.70 2.89
C VAL A 150 10.82 9.41 3.27
N ALA A 151 11.51 9.39 4.40
CA ALA A 151 12.27 8.23 4.87
C ALA A 151 11.36 7.00 5.04
N LEU A 152 10.24 7.15 5.76
CA LEU A 152 9.42 5.99 6.09
C LEU A 152 8.56 5.51 4.92
N ASN A 153 8.01 6.41 4.09
CA ASN A 153 7.10 6.02 3.02
C ASN A 153 7.81 5.71 1.70
N THR A 154 8.89 6.43 1.38
CA THR A 154 9.56 6.36 0.08
C THR A 154 10.88 5.60 0.17
N GLU A 155 11.81 6.06 0.99
CA GLU A 155 13.16 5.49 1.09
C GLU A 155 13.13 4.00 1.45
N SER A 156 12.32 3.62 2.45
CA SER A 156 12.10 2.22 2.85
C SER A 156 11.65 1.35 1.66
N THR A 157 10.68 1.82 0.86
CA THR A 157 10.15 1.12 -0.32
C THR A 157 11.23 0.92 -1.37
N LEU A 158 12.02 1.95 -1.67
CA LEU A 158 13.07 1.90 -2.69
C LEU A 158 14.14 0.86 -2.34
N PHE A 159 14.67 0.91 -1.13
CA PHE A 159 15.76 0.01 -0.73
C PHE A 159 15.29 -1.41 -0.42
N MET A 160 14.11 -1.60 0.18
CA MET A 160 13.54 -2.95 0.35
C MET A 160 13.28 -3.61 -1.00
N THR A 161 12.78 -2.85 -1.98
CA THR A 161 12.63 -3.33 -3.35
C THR A 161 13.98 -3.74 -3.94
N LYS A 162 15.00 -2.90 -3.82
CA LYS A 162 16.36 -3.23 -4.29
C LYS A 162 16.94 -4.48 -3.60
N ILE A 163 16.64 -4.71 -2.33
CA ILE A 163 17.05 -5.92 -1.60
C ILE A 163 16.35 -7.16 -2.18
N ALA A 164 15.02 -7.11 -2.38
CA ALA A 164 14.26 -8.26 -2.87
C ALA A 164 14.54 -8.61 -4.34
N LEU A 165 14.79 -7.60 -5.17
CA LEU A 165 15.26 -7.82 -6.55
C LEU A 165 16.58 -8.62 -6.56
N GLY A 166 17.41 -8.41 -5.54
CA GLY A 166 18.70 -9.07 -5.34
C GLY A 166 19.69 -8.75 -6.45
N ASP A 167 20.78 -9.50 -6.48
CA ASP A 167 21.73 -9.53 -7.59
C ASP A 167 21.60 -10.85 -8.37
N GLU A 168 22.53 -11.07 -9.30
CA GLU A 168 22.57 -12.24 -10.20
C GLU A 168 22.67 -13.58 -9.45
N SER A 169 23.00 -13.60 -8.16
CA SER A 169 23.26 -14.83 -7.40
C SER A 169 22.01 -15.50 -6.78
N GLY A 170 20.85 -14.84 -6.75
CA GLY A 170 19.66 -15.45 -6.13
C GLY A 170 18.41 -14.58 -5.97
N GLY A 171 18.42 -13.33 -6.45
CA GLY A 171 17.28 -12.42 -6.33
C GLY A 171 16.05 -12.81 -7.16
N MET A 172 14.97 -12.02 -7.08
CA MET A 172 13.78 -12.21 -7.92
C MET A 172 14.10 -12.17 -9.43
N ILE A 173 15.05 -11.31 -9.84
CA ILE A 173 15.47 -11.19 -11.24
C ILE A 173 16.19 -12.46 -11.70
N ALA A 174 17.19 -12.92 -10.94
CA ALA A 174 17.96 -14.13 -11.26
C ALA A 174 17.05 -15.38 -11.38
N ARG A 175 16.04 -15.48 -10.50
CA ARG A 175 15.06 -16.59 -10.51
C ARG A 175 13.94 -16.42 -11.55
N LYS A 176 13.88 -15.26 -12.23
CA LYS A 176 12.82 -14.87 -13.19
C LYS A 176 11.40 -15.02 -12.64
N ARG A 177 11.23 -14.81 -11.34
CA ARG A 177 9.95 -14.89 -10.65
C ARG A 177 9.97 -14.02 -9.39
N GLY A 178 8.88 -13.31 -9.17
CA GLY A 178 8.65 -12.54 -7.96
C GLY A 178 7.45 -11.61 -8.09
N ALA A 179 6.95 -11.13 -6.96
CA ALA A 179 5.94 -10.09 -6.90
C ALA A 179 6.30 -9.02 -5.86
N ILE A 180 6.32 -7.76 -6.27
CA ILE A 180 6.52 -6.61 -5.40
C ILE A 180 5.23 -5.81 -5.34
N VAL A 181 4.72 -5.59 -4.13
CA VAL A 181 3.53 -4.80 -3.85
C VAL A 181 3.91 -3.61 -3.00
N ASN A 182 3.72 -2.41 -3.54
CA ASN A 182 4.03 -1.17 -2.85
C ASN A 182 2.74 -0.49 -2.40
N THR A 183 2.55 -0.33 -1.09
CA THR A 183 1.38 0.36 -0.54
C THR A 183 1.59 1.87 -0.60
N SER A 184 0.89 2.51 -1.54
CA SER A 184 0.78 3.95 -1.61
C SER A 184 -0.47 4.45 -0.85
N SER A 185 -1.24 5.35 -1.45
CA SER A 185 -2.50 5.88 -0.97
C SER A 185 -3.23 6.55 -2.13
N ALA A 186 -4.55 6.66 -2.05
CA ALA A 186 -5.31 7.58 -2.90
C ALA A 186 -4.76 9.02 -2.84
N ALA A 187 -4.18 9.45 -1.71
CA ALA A 187 -3.52 10.75 -1.62
C ALA A 187 -2.25 10.87 -2.49
N GLY A 188 -1.69 9.75 -2.98
CA GLY A 188 -0.57 9.73 -3.91
C GLY A 188 -0.99 9.92 -5.37
N THR A 189 -2.27 9.76 -5.69
CA THR A 189 -2.82 9.90 -7.06
C THR A 189 -3.82 11.05 -7.19
N GLN A 190 -4.45 11.44 -6.08
CA GLN A 190 -5.46 12.50 -6.01
C GLN A 190 -4.89 13.76 -5.36
N ILE A 191 -5.34 14.93 -5.82
CA ILE A 191 -4.96 16.21 -5.22
C ILE A 191 -5.53 16.29 -3.79
N SER A 192 -4.64 16.32 -2.80
CA SER A 192 -4.99 16.20 -1.38
C SER A 192 -4.48 17.40 -0.56
N PRO A 193 -5.23 18.52 -0.52
CA PRO A 193 -4.85 19.70 0.27
C PRO A 193 -4.62 19.35 1.76
N LEU A 194 -3.71 20.04 2.45
CA LEU A 194 -3.32 19.77 3.85
C LEU A 194 -2.66 18.39 4.10
N LEU A 195 -2.30 17.68 3.04
CA LEU A 195 -1.49 16.45 3.07
C LEU A 195 -0.34 16.52 2.04
N ALA A 196 0.11 17.72 1.65
CA ALA A 196 1.02 17.92 0.52
C ALA A 196 2.29 17.06 0.59
N GLY A 197 3.01 17.08 1.72
CA GLY A 197 4.22 16.26 1.90
C GLY A 197 3.94 14.75 1.95
N TYR A 198 2.80 14.32 2.51
CA TYR A 198 2.41 12.90 2.47
C TYR A 198 2.07 12.46 1.04
N SER A 199 1.35 13.32 0.31
CA SER A 199 0.97 13.13 -1.10
C SER A 199 2.20 13.07 -1.99
N ALA A 200 3.20 13.91 -1.75
CA ALA A 200 4.48 13.87 -2.46
C ALA A 200 5.22 12.53 -2.24
N ALA A 201 5.35 12.08 -0.98
CA ALA A 201 6.01 10.82 -0.66
C ALA A 201 5.28 9.61 -1.28
N LYS A 202 3.94 9.57 -1.17
CA LYS A 202 3.11 8.50 -1.73
C LYS A 202 3.00 8.55 -3.26
N GLY A 203 2.98 9.74 -3.86
CA GLY A 203 3.04 9.94 -5.31
C GLY A 203 4.38 9.48 -5.89
N GLY A 204 5.49 9.70 -5.19
CA GLY A 204 6.79 9.15 -5.54
C GLY A 204 6.77 7.62 -5.61
N VAL A 205 6.11 6.95 -4.66
CA VAL A 205 5.93 5.48 -4.69
C VAL A 205 5.07 5.03 -5.88
N VAL A 206 4.03 5.80 -6.25
CA VAL A 206 3.21 5.49 -7.44
C VAL A 206 4.06 5.56 -8.71
N ALA A 207 4.78 6.66 -8.90
CA ALA A 207 5.64 6.85 -10.06
C ALA A 207 6.71 5.75 -10.14
N PHE A 208 7.43 5.51 -9.04
CA PHE A 208 8.44 4.46 -8.94
C PHE A 208 7.89 3.08 -9.33
N SER A 209 6.75 2.69 -8.76
CA SER A 209 6.20 1.35 -8.98
C SER A 209 5.70 1.15 -10.41
N LYS A 210 5.09 2.17 -11.02
CA LYS A 210 4.63 2.11 -12.41
C LYS A 210 5.80 2.00 -13.38
N SER A 211 6.86 2.77 -13.17
CA SER A 211 8.07 2.66 -13.98
C SER A 211 8.68 1.27 -13.83
N LEU A 212 8.84 0.80 -12.59
CA LEU A 212 9.47 -0.50 -12.31
C LEU A 212 8.64 -1.68 -12.84
N HIS A 213 7.30 -1.58 -12.87
CA HIS A 213 6.43 -2.58 -13.49
C HIS A 213 6.79 -2.82 -14.95
N HIS A 214 7.02 -1.76 -15.73
CA HIS A 214 7.38 -1.89 -17.14
C HIS A 214 8.84 -2.28 -17.34
N GLU A 215 9.74 -1.80 -16.48
CA GLU A 215 11.15 -2.20 -16.47
C GLU A 215 11.31 -3.72 -16.28
N LEU A 216 10.59 -4.30 -15.30
CA LEU A 216 10.75 -5.71 -14.92
C LEU A 216 9.78 -6.67 -15.62
N ALA A 217 8.92 -6.18 -16.52
CA ALA A 217 7.94 -7.01 -17.22
C ALA A 217 8.56 -8.18 -17.98
N ARG A 218 9.80 -8.02 -18.48
CA ARG A 218 10.56 -9.06 -19.20
C ARG A 218 11.42 -9.93 -18.29
N GLU A 219 11.63 -9.51 -17.05
CA GLU A 219 12.42 -10.22 -16.05
C GLU A 219 11.59 -11.21 -15.23
N GLY A 220 10.30 -11.37 -15.53
CA GLY A 220 9.41 -12.30 -14.82
C GLY A 220 9.00 -11.83 -13.42
N VAL A 221 9.28 -10.57 -13.05
CA VAL A 221 8.92 -9.98 -11.76
C VAL A 221 7.73 -9.04 -11.94
N ALA A 222 6.64 -9.33 -11.23
CA ALA A 222 5.48 -8.46 -11.21
C ALA A 222 5.65 -7.33 -10.20
N VAL A 223 5.38 -6.09 -10.58
CA VAL A 223 5.36 -4.94 -9.66
C VAL A 223 3.98 -4.30 -9.68
N GLN A 224 3.42 -3.98 -8.52
CA GLN A 224 2.12 -3.33 -8.42
C GLN A 224 2.15 -2.29 -7.29
N VAL A 225 1.65 -1.08 -7.55
CA VAL A 225 1.28 -0.13 -6.50
C VAL A 225 -0.18 -0.29 -6.13
N GLN A 226 -0.46 -0.31 -4.84
CA GLN A 226 -1.83 -0.30 -4.31
C GLN A 226 -2.16 1.05 -3.69
N THR A 227 -3.29 1.64 -4.07
CA THR A 227 -3.73 2.98 -3.67
C THR A 227 -4.98 2.92 -2.78
N PRO A 228 -4.86 2.51 -1.51
CA PRO A 228 -5.99 2.48 -0.58
C PRO A 228 -6.54 3.88 -0.28
N LEU A 229 -7.87 3.95 -0.10
CA LEU A 229 -8.52 4.98 0.70
C LEU A 229 -8.50 4.55 2.19
N TRP A 230 -9.48 5.00 2.97
CA TRP A 230 -9.56 4.76 4.39
C TRP A 230 -9.73 3.28 4.72
N VAL A 231 -8.84 2.73 5.54
CA VAL A 231 -8.96 1.40 6.14
C VAL A 231 -8.94 1.56 7.65
N THR A 232 -9.73 0.79 8.40
CA THR A 232 -9.81 0.92 9.86
C THR A 232 -8.49 0.49 10.51
N THR A 233 -7.59 1.45 10.70
CA THR A 233 -6.25 1.24 11.24
C THR A 233 -5.96 2.29 12.31
N LYS A 234 -4.96 2.02 13.16
CA LYS A 234 -4.47 3.03 14.11
C LYS A 234 -3.93 4.27 13.39
N LEU A 235 -3.32 4.09 12.21
CA LEU A 235 -2.82 5.19 11.37
C LEU A 235 -3.94 6.13 10.93
N ALA A 236 -5.04 5.58 10.40
CA ALA A 236 -6.20 6.37 9.97
C ALA A 236 -7.02 6.94 11.14
N LYS A 237 -6.83 6.43 12.37
CA LYS A 237 -7.62 6.76 13.57
C LYS A 237 -9.12 6.48 13.40
N ILE A 238 -9.47 5.53 12.53
CA ILE A 238 -10.84 5.05 12.29
C ILE A 238 -10.97 3.64 12.87
N ARG A 239 -11.99 3.42 13.70
CA ARG A 239 -12.20 2.16 14.42
C ARG A 239 -13.36 1.32 13.89
N LYS A 240 -14.32 1.93 13.20
CA LYS A 240 -15.55 1.26 12.73
C LYS A 240 -15.49 1.09 11.22
N ALA A 241 -15.68 -0.14 10.76
CA ALA A 241 -15.77 -0.44 9.34
C ALA A 241 -17.12 0.04 8.77
N THR A 242 -17.10 0.47 7.52
CA THR A 242 -18.28 0.85 6.73
C THR A 242 -18.14 0.27 5.32
N LEU A 243 -19.14 0.50 4.47
CA LEU A 243 -19.09 0.07 3.07
C LEU A 243 -17.84 0.60 2.33
N THR A 244 -17.44 1.83 2.62
CA THR A 244 -16.32 2.53 1.98
C THR A 244 -15.05 2.56 2.82
N VAL A 245 -15.09 1.96 4.02
CA VAL A 245 -13.95 1.87 4.96
C VAL A 245 -13.84 0.43 5.46
N PRO A 246 -13.13 -0.46 4.74
CA PRO A 246 -13.04 -1.86 5.11
C PRO A 246 -12.20 -2.07 6.39
N SER A 247 -12.37 -3.24 7.00
CA SER A 247 -11.41 -3.73 7.98
C SER A 247 -10.07 -4.10 7.29
N PRO A 248 -8.94 -4.11 8.03
CA PRO A 248 -7.67 -4.54 7.47
C PRO A 248 -7.72 -5.94 6.85
N ALA A 249 -8.44 -6.88 7.48
CA ALA A 249 -8.60 -8.24 6.94
C ALA A 249 -9.37 -8.26 5.61
N THR A 250 -10.44 -7.45 5.50
CA THR A 250 -11.21 -7.34 4.25
C THR A 250 -10.36 -6.73 3.15
N TYR A 251 -9.61 -5.67 3.47
CA TYR A 251 -8.70 -5.04 2.52
C TYR A 251 -7.57 -5.99 2.11
N ALA A 252 -6.93 -6.68 3.06
CA ALA A 252 -5.82 -7.60 2.79
C ALA A 252 -6.24 -8.76 1.88
N LYS A 253 -7.43 -9.34 2.08
CA LYS A 253 -7.98 -10.37 1.18
C LYS A 253 -8.06 -9.87 -0.27
N ALA A 254 -8.57 -8.65 -0.46
CA ALA A 254 -8.69 -8.04 -1.78
C ALA A 254 -7.32 -7.66 -2.36
N ALA A 255 -6.43 -7.11 -1.54
CA ALA A 255 -5.05 -6.77 -1.87
C ALA A 255 -4.26 -7.96 -2.39
N VAL A 256 -4.33 -9.11 -1.70
CA VAL A 256 -3.65 -10.35 -2.09
C VAL A 256 -4.24 -10.93 -3.38
N ALA A 257 -5.56 -10.86 -3.57
CA ALA A 257 -6.21 -11.32 -4.80
C ALA A 257 -5.81 -10.48 -6.03
N ALA A 258 -5.48 -9.20 -5.84
CA ALA A 258 -5.08 -8.29 -6.91
C ALA A 258 -3.62 -8.46 -7.36
N ILE A 259 -2.78 -9.17 -6.60
CA ILE A 259 -1.34 -9.28 -6.88
C ILE A 259 -1.10 -9.91 -8.26
N GLY A 260 -0.19 -9.29 -9.01
CA GLY A 260 0.19 -9.72 -10.35
C GLY A 260 -0.75 -9.25 -11.46
N TYR A 261 -1.70 -8.36 -11.18
CA TYR A 261 -2.59 -7.76 -12.17
C TYR A 261 -2.39 -6.23 -12.28
N GLY A 262 -1.84 -5.77 -13.40
CA GLY A 262 -1.66 -4.33 -13.69
C GLY A 262 -0.61 -3.65 -12.80
N ALA A 263 -0.21 -2.45 -13.21
CA ALA A 263 0.80 -1.66 -12.50
C ALA A 263 0.24 -0.92 -11.28
N GLU A 264 -1.04 -0.53 -11.31
CA GLU A 264 -1.75 0.14 -10.21
C GLU A 264 -3.08 -0.57 -9.95
N SER A 265 -3.46 -0.66 -8.67
CA SER A 265 -4.81 -1.08 -8.28
C SER A 265 -5.30 -0.36 -7.02
N SER A 266 -6.61 -0.18 -6.90
CA SER A 266 -7.27 0.01 -5.60
C SER A 266 -8.01 -1.30 -5.26
N PRO A 267 -7.39 -2.22 -4.50
CA PRO A 267 -7.84 -3.62 -4.47
C PRO A 267 -9.23 -3.84 -3.90
N PHE A 268 -9.71 -2.92 -3.04
CA PHE A 268 -11.05 -3.02 -2.48
C PHE A 268 -12.04 -2.33 -3.41
N TRP A 269 -13.03 -3.09 -3.91
CA TRP A 269 -13.98 -2.63 -4.93
C TRP A 269 -14.65 -1.27 -4.63
N ALA A 270 -14.99 -0.99 -3.35
CA ALA A 270 -15.64 0.26 -3.01
C ALA A 270 -14.65 1.44 -3.05
N HIS A 271 -13.36 1.20 -2.81
CA HIS A 271 -12.33 2.21 -3.03
C HIS A 271 -12.14 2.49 -4.51
N ASP A 272 -12.07 1.43 -5.33
CA ASP A 272 -11.93 1.56 -6.79
C ASP A 272 -13.11 2.33 -7.40
N LEU A 273 -14.34 2.00 -6.99
CA LEU A 273 -15.53 2.74 -7.39
C LEU A 273 -15.51 4.21 -6.93
N GLN A 274 -15.07 4.47 -5.69
CA GLN A 274 -14.93 5.85 -5.20
C GLN A 274 -13.93 6.65 -6.06
N LEU A 275 -12.78 6.07 -6.39
CA LEU A 275 -11.79 6.72 -7.24
C LEU A 275 -12.34 6.96 -8.65
N ALA A 276 -12.99 5.96 -9.25
CA ALA A 276 -13.62 6.11 -10.55
C ALA A 276 -14.66 7.25 -10.57
N VAL A 277 -15.47 7.37 -9.51
CA VAL A 277 -16.41 8.50 -9.37
C VAL A 277 -15.67 9.83 -9.22
N MET A 278 -14.60 9.88 -8.41
CA MET A 278 -13.81 11.10 -8.23
C MET A 278 -13.15 11.56 -9.54
N ASP A 279 -12.66 10.63 -10.35
CA ASP A 279 -12.02 10.91 -11.65
C ASP A 279 -13.01 11.40 -12.72
N LEU A 280 -14.32 11.17 -12.53
CA LEU A 280 -15.38 11.73 -13.38
C LEU A 280 -15.75 13.17 -13.01
N LEU A 281 -15.40 13.64 -11.80
CA LEU A 281 -15.72 14.99 -11.38
C LEU A 281 -14.75 16.00 -11.99
N PRO A 282 -15.19 17.24 -12.29
CA PRO A 282 -14.28 18.33 -12.58
C PRO A 282 -13.26 18.49 -11.45
N THR A 283 -11.97 18.65 -11.79
CA THR A 283 -10.88 18.73 -10.81
C THR A 283 -11.17 19.74 -9.70
N ALA A 284 -11.72 20.91 -10.03
CA ALA A 284 -12.06 21.94 -9.04
C ALA A 284 -13.08 21.44 -7.99
N LEU A 285 -14.07 20.65 -8.41
CA LEU A 285 -15.07 20.08 -7.51
C LEU A 285 -14.46 18.97 -6.64
N ALA A 286 -13.69 18.06 -7.23
CA ALA A 286 -13.00 17.01 -6.49
C ALA A 286 -12.05 17.59 -5.42
N VAL A 287 -11.27 18.61 -5.79
CA VAL A 287 -10.38 19.34 -4.87
C VAL A 287 -11.16 20.04 -3.76
N LYS A 288 -12.30 20.67 -4.08
CA LYS A 288 -13.16 21.31 -3.07
C LYS A 288 -13.66 20.28 -2.05
N ILE A 289 -14.18 19.14 -2.50
CA ILE A 289 -14.67 18.07 -1.62
C ILE A 289 -13.54 17.56 -0.70
N ALA A 290 -12.36 17.29 -1.27
CA ALA A 290 -11.19 16.85 -0.50
C ALA A 290 -10.74 17.92 0.50
N SER A 291 -10.71 19.19 0.09
CA SER A 291 -10.35 20.33 0.93
C SER A 291 -11.32 20.47 2.12
N ASP A 292 -12.62 20.46 1.89
CA ASP A 292 -13.66 20.57 2.93
C ASP A 292 -13.51 19.43 3.97
N MET A 293 -13.31 18.20 3.49
CA MET A 293 -13.03 17.04 4.35
C MET A 293 -11.76 17.24 5.18
N HIS A 294 -10.65 17.65 4.56
CA HIS A 294 -9.37 17.82 5.25
C HIS A 294 -9.41 18.98 6.25
N HIS A 295 -10.08 20.10 5.96
CA HIS A 295 -10.29 21.16 6.94
C HIS A 295 -11.13 20.70 8.14
N SER A 296 -12.15 19.86 7.92
CA SER A 296 -12.92 19.25 9.01
C SER A 296 -12.08 18.34 9.90
N ILE A 297 -11.22 17.50 9.31
CA ILE A 297 -10.25 16.67 10.05
C ILE A 297 -9.29 17.55 10.85
N ARG A 298 -8.78 18.63 10.24
CA ARG A 298 -7.88 19.58 10.88
C ARG A 298 -8.51 20.22 12.10
N LYS A 299 -9.73 20.76 11.96
CA LYS A 299 -10.47 21.41 13.06
C LYS A 299 -10.60 20.47 14.27
N ARG A 300 -10.92 19.19 14.03
CA ARG A 300 -11.00 18.17 15.09
C ARG A 300 -9.64 17.84 15.69
N GLY A 301 -8.58 17.78 14.87
CA GLY A 301 -7.21 17.53 15.30
C GLY A 301 -6.68 18.63 16.22
N MET A 302 -6.79 19.89 15.79
CA MET A 302 -6.38 21.07 16.55
C MET A 302 -7.11 21.17 17.90
N LYS A 303 -8.42 20.89 17.93
CA LYS A 303 -9.19 20.86 19.17
C LYS A 303 -8.62 19.85 20.17
N LYS A 304 -8.33 18.63 19.71
CA LYS A 304 -7.75 17.58 20.56
C LYS A 304 -6.34 17.92 21.06
N GLU A 305 -5.53 18.59 20.26
CA GLU A 305 -4.21 19.04 20.71
C GLU A 305 -4.30 20.15 21.76
N ALA A 306 -5.21 21.11 21.57
CA ALA A 306 -5.45 22.18 22.54
C ALA A 306 -5.96 21.62 23.88
N GLU A 307 -6.85 20.62 23.85
CA GLU A 307 -7.32 19.92 25.06
C GLU A 307 -6.18 19.21 25.79
N LYS A 308 -5.31 18.49 25.06
CA LYS A 308 -4.14 17.82 25.65
C LYS A 308 -3.16 18.77 26.32
N LYS A 309 -2.92 19.95 25.72
CA LYS A 309 -2.04 20.99 26.29
C LYS A 309 -2.62 21.65 27.55
N LYS A 310 -3.93 21.55 27.77
CA LYS A 310 -4.60 22.08 28.98
C LYS A 310 -4.66 21.05 30.11
N SER A 311 -4.53 19.76 29.79
CA SER A 311 -4.66 18.65 30.74
C SER A 311 -3.33 18.09 31.24
N GLY A 312 -2.20 18.59 30.75
CA GLY A 312 -0.85 18.19 31.16
C GLY A 312 -0.03 19.42 31.50
#